data_AF-A0A9N8HN41-F1
#
_entry.id   AF-A0A9N8HN41-F1
#
_cell.length_a   1.000
_cell.length_b   1.000
_cell.length_c   1.000
_cell.angle_alpha   90.00
_cell.angle_beta   90.00
_cell.angle_gamma   90.00
#
_symmetry.space_group_name_H-M   'P 1'
#
loop_
_entity.id
_entity.type
_entity.pdbx_description
1 polymer ?
#
loop_
_entity_poly.entity_id
_entity_poly.type
_entity_poly.pdbx_seq_one_letter_code
_entity_poly.pdbx_strand_id
1 'polypeptide(L)'
;MKVSGCFLSVYLAFLLPTTAALWAPRPDGLANTVKLPLYSNFRTRPVAFPDVRSSSAFQVSTGHALRGGGCSDTSMTLFLKVGVSAVLQAISLLGVLRVGKEVSDKVSAEIEKPKLPQWLSIKLLPQWLSIGVVVFASSIFGSLVDGGMSAATQQFMDPNVVPGDPNWYSNLVKPVWNPPGWLFPIMWLLVSKPTQAIALNKVLKNDDKEKPKFRWKALGVYCAHLALGDAWNKVFFGFQCIGRGTAVITAFFGALLTSTKLFYDLDPEAGKFMLPTCGWVAVATALNWSIYFKN
;
A
#
# COMPACT_ATOMS: atom_id res chain seq x y z
N MET A 1 18.07 -24.68 -8.78
CA MET A 1 17.32 -25.04 -7.56
C MET A 1 18.02 -24.44 -6.34
N LYS A 2 17.47 -23.39 -5.69
CA LYS A 2 17.83 -22.88 -4.34
C LYS A 2 17.06 -21.62 -3.92
N VAL A 3 16.38 -20.93 -4.85
CA VAL A 3 15.69 -19.66 -4.56
C VAL A 3 14.37 -19.85 -3.79
N SER A 4 13.68 -20.98 -3.97
CA SER A 4 12.38 -21.27 -3.31
C SER A 4 12.45 -21.32 -1.77
N GLY A 5 13.61 -21.69 -1.19
CA GLY A 5 13.81 -21.71 0.26
C GLY A 5 13.96 -20.32 0.88
N CYS A 6 14.54 -19.36 0.14
CA CYS A 6 14.69 -17.98 0.61
C CYS A 6 13.32 -17.28 0.68
N PHE A 7 12.46 -17.50 -0.32
CA PHE A 7 11.09 -16.96 -0.32
C PHE A 7 10.23 -17.50 0.81
N LEU A 8 10.30 -18.81 1.09
CA LEU A 8 9.53 -19.42 2.16
C LEU A 8 10.07 -18.99 3.54
N SER A 9 11.38 -18.82 3.69
CA SER A 9 12.00 -18.34 4.93
C SER A 9 11.65 -16.89 5.23
N VAL A 10 11.60 -16.01 4.22
CA VAL A 10 11.12 -14.63 4.37
C VAL A 10 9.61 -14.65 4.68
N TYR A 11 8.81 -15.40 3.92
CA TYR A 11 7.36 -15.49 4.10
C TYR A 11 6.95 -16.01 5.50
N LEU A 12 7.63 -17.04 6.01
CA LEU A 12 7.38 -17.61 7.34
C LEU A 12 7.92 -16.72 8.47
N ALA A 13 9.05 -16.02 8.28
CA ALA A 13 9.58 -15.08 9.28
C ALA A 13 8.62 -13.92 9.56
N PHE A 14 7.76 -13.54 8.61
CA PHE A 14 6.78 -12.46 8.78
C PHE A 14 5.39 -12.93 9.25
N LEU A 15 4.98 -14.18 8.99
CA LEU A 15 3.64 -14.68 9.36
C LEU A 15 3.55 -15.28 10.77
N LEU A 16 4.63 -15.83 11.31
CA LEU A 16 4.58 -16.53 12.61
C LEU A 16 4.46 -15.62 13.85
N PRO A 17 4.97 -14.36 13.87
CA PRO A 17 4.77 -13.48 15.02
C PRO A 17 3.49 -12.62 14.97
N THR A 18 2.81 -12.51 13.82
CA THR A 18 1.95 -11.35 13.52
C THR A 18 0.45 -11.56 13.71
N THR A 19 -0.07 -12.78 13.62
CA THR A 19 -1.53 -13.03 13.75
C THR A 19 -2.03 -12.89 15.19
N ALA A 20 -1.20 -13.20 16.20
CA ALA A 20 -1.56 -13.05 17.61
C ALA A 20 -1.46 -11.59 18.11
N ALA A 21 -0.53 -10.80 17.56
CA ALA A 21 -0.32 -9.40 17.98
C ALA A 21 -1.39 -8.44 17.44
N LEU A 22 -2.11 -8.82 16.37
CA LEU A 22 -3.14 -8.01 15.74
C LEU A 22 -4.43 -7.85 16.58
N TRP A 23 -4.60 -8.68 17.61
CA TRP A 23 -5.82 -8.73 18.45
C TRP A 23 -5.58 -8.71 19.96
N ALA A 24 -4.32 -8.71 20.42
CA ALA A 24 -4.02 -8.68 21.85
C ALA A 24 -4.16 -7.26 22.42
N PRO A 25 -5.01 -7.04 23.46
CA PRO A 25 -4.92 -5.85 24.30
C PRO A 25 -3.53 -5.78 24.95
N ARG A 26 -3.04 -4.57 25.26
CA ARG A 26 -1.78 -4.42 26.01
C ARG A 26 -1.83 -5.28 27.29
N PRO A 27 -0.73 -5.94 27.70
CA PRO A 27 -0.60 -6.36 29.08
C PRO A 27 -0.47 -5.11 29.94
N ASP A 28 -1.53 -4.78 30.66
CA ASP A 28 -1.53 -3.72 31.66
C ASP A 28 -0.71 -4.19 32.87
N GLY A 29 0.41 -3.54 33.15
CA GLY A 29 1.22 -3.92 34.31
C GLY A 29 2.49 -3.11 34.56
N LEU A 30 2.37 -2.21 35.55
CA LEU A 30 3.41 -1.80 36.51
C LEU A 30 4.50 -0.83 36.04
N ALA A 31 4.33 0.47 36.34
CA ALA A 31 4.98 1.07 37.52
C ALA A 31 4.60 2.55 37.66
N ASN A 32 3.98 2.86 38.80
CA ASN A 32 3.93 4.20 39.35
C ASN A 32 5.37 4.71 39.58
N THR A 33 5.68 5.91 39.13
CA THR A 33 6.60 6.78 39.89
C THR A 33 6.22 8.23 39.67
N VAL A 34 5.42 8.72 40.61
CA VAL A 34 5.20 10.14 40.89
C VAL A 34 6.56 10.83 41.04
N LYS A 35 6.83 11.87 40.26
CA LYS A 35 7.82 12.91 40.59
C LYS A 35 7.13 14.26 40.57
N LEU A 36 6.74 14.73 41.76
CA LEU A 36 6.36 16.11 42.02
C LEU A 36 7.64 16.97 42.11
N PRO A 37 7.74 18.12 41.44
CA PRO A 37 8.70 19.14 41.82
C PRO A 37 8.07 20.02 42.92
N LEU A 38 8.65 19.93 44.11
CA LEU A 38 8.54 20.94 45.16
C LEU A 38 9.09 22.27 44.63
N TYR A 39 8.30 23.34 44.68
CA TYR A 39 8.84 24.70 44.81
C TYR A 39 7.91 25.58 45.64
N SER A 40 8.46 26.03 46.77
CA SER A 40 7.94 26.99 47.71
C SER A 40 8.01 28.42 47.18
N ASN A 41 7.09 29.27 47.68
CA ASN A 41 7.21 30.70 48.00
C ASN A 41 6.41 31.75 47.20
N PHE A 42 5.50 32.39 47.96
CA PHE A 42 5.12 33.82 47.98
C PHE A 42 4.35 34.43 46.79
N ARG A 43 3.08 34.82 47.02
CA ARG A 43 2.66 36.19 47.45
C ARG A 43 1.21 36.49 47.00
N THR A 44 0.39 36.97 47.92
CA THR A 44 -1.02 37.35 47.76
C THR A 44 -1.24 38.58 46.86
N ARG A 45 -2.19 38.50 45.92
CA ARG A 45 -3.00 39.63 45.40
C ARG A 45 -4.40 39.13 45.01
N PRO A 46 -5.50 39.84 45.34
CA PRO A 46 -6.81 39.51 44.84
C PRO A 46 -6.96 40.11 43.44
N VAL A 47 -7.31 39.30 42.44
CA VAL A 47 -7.61 39.78 41.08
C VAL A 47 -8.94 39.17 40.66
N ALA A 48 -9.80 40.04 40.13
CA ALA A 48 -11.20 39.84 39.80
C ALA A 48 -11.47 38.64 38.88
N PHE A 49 -12.63 38.02 39.07
CA PHE A 49 -13.22 37.02 38.17
C PHE A 49 -13.66 37.69 36.87
N PRO A 50 -13.26 37.18 35.68
CA PRO A 50 -14.06 37.32 34.48
C PRO A 50 -15.06 36.16 34.42
N ASP A 51 -16.32 36.54 34.23
CA ASP A 51 -17.44 35.66 33.89
C ASP A 51 -17.14 34.99 32.52
N VAL A 52 -16.85 33.69 32.52
CA VAL A 52 -16.71 32.89 31.29
C VAL A 52 -17.79 31.83 31.28
N ARG A 53 -18.95 32.27 30.80
CA ARG A 53 -19.94 31.41 30.18
C ARG A 53 -19.37 30.92 28.83
N SER A 54 -18.61 29.83 28.84
CA SER A 54 -18.42 29.02 27.63
C SER A 54 -18.25 27.54 27.98
N SER A 55 -19.14 26.76 27.40
CA SER A 55 -19.35 25.34 27.62
C SER A 55 -18.14 24.53 27.14
N SER A 56 -17.23 24.16 28.03
CA SER A 56 -16.32 23.04 27.77
C SER A 56 -17.05 21.74 28.10
N ALA A 57 -17.75 21.20 27.10
CA ALA A 57 -18.21 19.82 27.15
C ALA A 57 -17.00 18.91 27.38
N PHE A 58 -16.91 18.36 28.58
CA PHE A 58 -16.03 17.25 28.92
C PHE A 58 -16.43 16.07 28.03
N GLN A 59 -15.79 15.93 26.86
CA GLN A 59 -15.89 14.73 26.07
C GLN A 59 -15.15 13.62 26.81
N VAL A 60 -15.93 12.79 27.50
CA VAL A 60 -15.51 11.45 27.91
C VAL A 60 -15.13 10.70 26.63
N SER A 61 -13.84 10.68 26.31
CA SER A 61 -13.28 9.80 25.29
C SER A 61 -13.55 8.37 25.74
N THR A 62 -14.48 7.70 25.09
CA THR A 62 -14.68 6.27 25.25
C THR A 62 -13.38 5.59 24.80
N GLY A 63 -12.62 5.14 25.79
CA GLY A 63 -11.21 4.85 25.66
C GLY A 63 -10.91 3.68 24.74
N HIS A 64 -10.39 3.99 23.56
CA HIS A 64 -9.30 3.26 22.93
C HIS A 64 -8.23 4.31 22.64
N ALA A 65 -7.08 4.23 23.32
CA ALA A 65 -5.98 5.15 23.07
C ALA A 65 -5.56 5.01 21.60
N LEU A 66 -5.90 6.00 20.79
CA LEU A 66 -5.50 6.09 19.40
C LEU A 66 -3.97 6.06 19.37
N ARG A 67 -3.38 5.04 18.73
CA ARG A 67 -1.92 4.90 18.52
C ARG A 67 -1.40 5.99 17.59
N GLY A 68 -1.49 7.24 18.01
CA GLY A 68 -1.19 8.44 17.22
C GLY A 68 -2.05 8.63 15.96
N GLY A 69 -3.11 7.85 15.71
CA GLY A 69 -3.89 7.87 14.46
C GLY A 69 -5.30 8.48 14.58
N GLY A 70 -5.82 9.07 13.50
CA GLY A 70 -7.14 9.76 13.47
C GLY A 70 -8.38 8.85 13.43
N CYS A 71 -8.26 7.57 13.81
CA CYS A 71 -9.18 6.53 13.39
C CYS A 71 -9.62 5.66 14.57
N SER A 72 -10.89 5.75 14.94
CA SER A 72 -11.51 4.82 15.88
C SER A 72 -11.50 3.42 15.27
N ASP A 73 -10.82 2.46 15.91
CA ASP A 73 -10.67 1.07 15.46
C ASP A 73 -12.01 0.29 15.33
N THR A 74 -13.17 0.95 15.47
CA THR A 74 -14.52 0.35 15.47
C THR A 74 -15.35 0.61 14.21
N SER A 75 -14.93 1.50 13.31
CA SER A 75 -15.68 1.81 12.07
C SER A 75 -15.53 0.72 11.01
N MET A 76 -16.36 -0.32 11.07
CA MET A 76 -16.37 -1.43 10.11
C MET A 76 -16.70 -0.97 8.67
N THR A 77 -17.53 0.07 8.54
CA THR A 77 -18.05 0.57 7.26
C THR A 77 -16.94 1.09 6.34
N LEU A 78 -15.94 1.76 6.90
CA LEU A 78 -14.80 2.31 6.15
C LEU A 78 -13.91 1.19 5.59
N PHE A 79 -13.68 0.13 6.37
CA PHE A 79 -12.90 -1.03 5.94
C PHE A 79 -13.64 -1.90 4.95
N LEU A 80 -14.96 -2.06 5.11
CA LEU A 80 -15.79 -2.70 4.11
C LEU A 80 -15.70 -1.95 2.77
N LYS A 81 -15.77 -0.61 2.80
CA LYS A 81 -15.63 0.22 1.60
C LYS A 81 -14.27 0.03 0.92
N VAL A 82 -13.17 0.09 1.67
CA VAL A 82 -11.81 -0.12 1.15
C VAL A 82 -11.60 -1.56 0.64
N GLY A 83 -12.14 -2.56 1.33
CA GLY A 83 -12.05 -3.96 0.92
C GLY A 83 -12.82 -4.22 -0.37
N VAL A 84 -14.07 -3.73 -0.45
CA VAL A 84 -14.90 -3.84 -1.65
C VAL A 84 -14.25 -3.11 -2.83
N SER A 85 -13.73 -1.90 -2.63
CA SER A 85 -13.05 -1.17 -3.69
C SER A 85 -11.78 -1.88 -4.17
N ALA A 86 -11.02 -2.52 -3.28
CA ALA A 86 -9.83 -3.28 -3.66
C ALA A 86 -10.19 -4.50 -4.51
N VAL A 87 -11.27 -5.20 -4.16
CA VAL A 87 -11.78 -6.33 -4.97
C VAL A 87 -12.27 -5.84 -6.33
N LEU A 88 -13.07 -4.78 -6.38
CA LEU A 88 -13.57 -4.21 -7.63
C LEU A 88 -12.41 -3.75 -8.52
N GLN A 89 -11.43 -3.05 -7.96
CA GLN A 89 -10.24 -2.63 -8.70
C GLN A 89 -9.48 -3.84 -9.25
N ALA A 90 -9.23 -4.88 -8.45
CA ALA A 90 -8.54 -6.08 -8.90
C ALA A 90 -9.27 -6.75 -10.08
N ILE A 91 -10.61 -6.83 -10.01
CA ILE A 91 -11.46 -7.36 -11.08
C ILE A 91 -11.37 -6.47 -12.33
N SER A 92 -11.49 -5.15 -12.18
CA SER A 92 -11.38 -4.20 -13.29
C SER A 92 -10.02 -4.28 -13.99
N LEU A 93 -8.92 -4.34 -13.23
CA LEU A 93 -7.57 -4.50 -13.78
C LEU A 93 -7.42 -5.81 -14.55
N LEU A 94 -7.95 -6.91 -14.00
CA LEU A 94 -7.92 -8.20 -14.67
C LEU A 94 -8.75 -8.18 -15.97
N GLY A 95 -9.90 -7.49 -15.96
CA GLY A 95 -10.73 -7.26 -17.14
C GLY A 95 -9.98 -6.48 -18.23
N VAL A 96 -9.31 -5.38 -17.85
CA VAL A 96 -8.47 -4.58 -18.76
C VAL A 96 -7.35 -5.43 -19.37
N LEU A 97 -6.70 -6.29 -18.58
CA LEU A 97 -5.66 -7.19 -19.09
C LEU A 97 -6.21 -8.24 -20.07
N ARG A 98 -7.40 -8.79 -19.80
CA ARG A 98 -8.07 -9.76 -20.70
C ARG A 98 -8.44 -9.13 -22.03
N VAL A 99 -9.23 -8.06 -21.99
CA VAL A 99 -9.67 -7.34 -23.19
C VAL A 99 -8.47 -6.78 -23.95
N GLY A 100 -7.51 -6.19 -23.23
CA GLY A 100 -6.29 -5.65 -23.82
C GLY A 100 -5.46 -6.71 -24.53
N LYS A 101 -5.32 -7.92 -23.95
CA LYS A 101 -4.63 -9.03 -24.63
C LYS A 101 -5.42 -9.53 -25.84
N GLU A 102 -6.74 -9.72 -25.74
CA GLU A 102 -7.56 -10.17 -26.87
C GLU A 102 -7.52 -9.19 -28.05
N VAL A 103 -7.62 -7.88 -27.77
CA VAL A 103 -7.46 -6.84 -28.78
C VAL A 103 -6.05 -6.87 -29.37
N SER A 104 -5.02 -7.00 -28.53
CA SER A 104 -3.63 -7.11 -28.98
C SER A 104 -3.42 -8.31 -29.91
N ASP A 105 -3.96 -9.47 -29.56
CA ASP A 105 -3.80 -10.70 -30.32
C ASP A 105 -4.56 -10.62 -31.66
N LYS A 106 -5.79 -10.05 -31.67
CA LYS A 106 -6.57 -9.81 -32.91
C LYS A 106 -5.88 -8.82 -33.84
N VAL A 107 -5.48 -7.67 -33.33
CA VAL A 107 -4.80 -6.62 -34.12
C VAL A 107 -3.47 -7.12 -34.66
N SER A 108 -2.76 -7.96 -33.90
CA SER A 108 -1.50 -8.56 -34.36
C SER A 108 -1.71 -9.62 -35.46
N ALA A 109 -2.88 -10.27 -35.51
CA ALA A 109 -3.22 -11.25 -36.53
C ALA A 109 -3.74 -10.60 -37.83
N GLU A 110 -4.46 -9.47 -37.72
CA GLU A 110 -5.08 -8.78 -38.85
C GLU A 110 -4.09 -7.89 -39.63
N ILE A 111 -3.08 -7.33 -38.95
CA ILE A 111 -2.20 -6.31 -39.53
C ILE A 111 -0.83 -6.90 -39.88
N GLU A 112 -0.72 -7.43 -41.10
CA GLU A 112 0.57 -7.78 -41.69
C GLU A 112 1.35 -6.51 -42.08
N LYS A 113 2.28 -6.11 -41.21
CA LYS A 113 3.34 -5.08 -41.37
C LYS A 113 2.90 -3.70 -41.91
N PRO A 114 2.59 -2.72 -41.04
CA PRO A 114 2.73 -1.33 -41.43
C PRO A 114 4.20 -0.93 -41.30
N LYS A 115 4.69 -0.09 -42.22
CA LYS A 115 5.93 0.69 -42.08
C LYS A 115 5.77 1.77 -40.99
N LEU A 116 5.40 1.37 -39.78
CA LEU A 116 5.35 2.26 -38.63
C LEU A 116 6.78 2.44 -38.08
N PRO A 117 7.14 3.66 -37.65
CA PRO A 117 8.42 3.87 -36.99
C PRO A 117 8.49 3.00 -35.72
N GLN A 118 9.67 2.49 -35.41
CA GLN A 118 9.86 1.40 -34.43
C GLN A 118 9.27 1.67 -33.03
N TRP A 119 9.16 2.95 -32.64
CA TRP A 119 8.56 3.40 -31.36
C TRP A 119 7.02 3.29 -31.31
N LEU A 120 6.34 3.22 -32.45
CA LEU A 120 4.89 3.03 -32.58
C LEU A 120 4.54 1.64 -33.12
N SER A 121 5.47 0.68 -33.06
CA SER A 121 5.23 -0.69 -33.51
C SER A 121 4.13 -1.34 -32.67
N ILE A 122 3.15 -1.95 -33.34
CA ILE A 122 2.05 -2.71 -32.72
C ILE A 122 2.59 -3.85 -31.82
N LYS A 123 3.82 -4.32 -32.06
CA LYS A 123 4.52 -5.29 -31.19
C LYS A 123 4.77 -4.78 -29.76
N LEU A 124 4.67 -3.47 -29.55
CA LEU A 124 4.77 -2.80 -28.24
C LEU A 124 3.42 -2.67 -27.54
N LEU A 125 2.29 -3.05 -28.17
CA LEU A 125 0.96 -2.92 -27.56
C LEU A 125 0.85 -3.61 -26.18
N PRO A 126 1.37 -4.85 -25.98
CA PRO A 126 1.37 -5.47 -24.66
C PRO A 126 2.24 -4.71 -23.64
N GLN A 127 3.28 -4.02 -24.10
CA GLN A 127 4.16 -3.21 -23.25
C GLN A 127 3.47 -1.91 -22.83
N TRP A 128 2.79 -1.22 -23.75
CA TRP A 128 1.96 -0.05 -23.43
C TRP A 128 0.81 -0.40 -22.49
N LEU A 129 0.15 -1.55 -22.72
CA LEU A 129 -0.88 -2.07 -21.81
C LEU A 129 -0.30 -2.33 -20.41
N SER A 130 0.86 -2.96 -20.33
CA SER A 130 1.53 -3.26 -19.05
C SER A 130 1.90 -1.98 -18.30
N ILE A 131 2.51 -1.01 -18.99
CA ILE A 131 2.84 0.30 -18.41
C ILE A 131 1.57 1.01 -17.94
N GLY A 132 0.52 1.01 -18.77
CA GLY A 132 -0.76 1.63 -18.45
C GLY A 132 -1.39 1.04 -17.18
N VAL A 133 -1.47 -0.28 -17.09
CA VAL A 133 -2.00 -0.99 -15.91
C VAL A 133 -1.16 -0.68 -14.68
N VAL A 134 0.16 -0.74 -14.77
CA VAL A 134 1.05 -0.55 -13.63
C VAL A 134 1.04 0.90 -13.12
N VAL A 135 1.01 1.87 -14.03
CA VAL A 135 1.04 3.31 -13.70
C VAL A 135 -0.34 3.83 -13.29
N PHE A 136 -1.41 3.47 -14.01
CA PHE A 136 -2.75 4.01 -13.81
C PHE A 136 -3.67 3.12 -12.96
N ALA A 137 -3.21 1.96 -12.46
CA ALA A 137 -4.02 1.13 -11.57
C ALA A 137 -4.59 1.92 -10.39
N SER A 138 -3.79 2.80 -9.79
CA SER A 138 -4.19 3.65 -8.67
C SER A 138 -5.30 4.64 -9.03
N SER A 139 -5.40 5.05 -10.30
CA SER A 139 -6.48 5.90 -10.81
C SER A 139 -7.83 5.22 -10.84
N ILE A 140 -7.86 3.91 -11.13
CA ILE A 140 -9.08 3.12 -11.03
C ILE A 140 -9.50 3.00 -9.55
N PHE A 141 -8.56 2.81 -8.63
CA PHE A 141 -8.88 2.74 -7.20
C PHE A 141 -9.45 4.06 -6.66
N GLY A 142 -8.80 5.19 -6.96
CA GLY A 142 -9.25 6.51 -6.49
C GLY A 142 -10.65 6.84 -6.98
N SER A 143 -10.96 6.52 -8.24
CA SER A 143 -12.31 6.67 -8.80
C SER A 143 -13.35 5.82 -8.08
N LEU A 144 -13.01 4.57 -7.74
CA LEU A 144 -13.91 3.65 -7.02
C LEU A 144 -14.13 4.01 -5.55
N VAL A 145 -13.10 4.53 -4.86
CA VAL A 145 -13.16 4.83 -3.43
C VAL A 145 -13.73 6.22 -3.16
N ASP A 146 -13.24 7.23 -3.89
CA ASP A 146 -13.49 8.64 -3.59
C ASP A 146 -14.47 9.28 -4.58
N GLY A 147 -14.91 8.56 -5.63
CA GLY A 147 -15.72 9.13 -6.71
C GLY A 147 -14.98 10.20 -7.53
N GLY A 148 -13.65 10.30 -7.38
CA GLY A 148 -12.79 11.36 -7.94
C GLY A 148 -11.44 10.85 -8.44
N MET A 149 -10.55 11.77 -8.85
CA MET A 149 -9.21 11.44 -9.39
C MET A 149 -8.32 10.74 -8.36
N SER A 150 -7.35 9.91 -8.81
CA SER A 150 -6.42 9.18 -7.94
C SER A 150 -5.62 10.06 -6.99
N ALA A 151 -5.17 9.51 -5.86
CA ALA A 151 -4.27 10.21 -4.93
C ALA A 151 -2.98 10.70 -5.62
N ALA A 152 -2.43 9.90 -6.54
CA ALA A 152 -1.26 10.32 -7.33
C ALA A 152 -1.60 11.44 -8.34
N THR A 153 -2.82 11.47 -8.85
CA THR A 153 -3.29 12.52 -9.77
C THR A 153 -3.56 13.83 -9.02
N GLN A 154 -4.11 13.74 -7.81
CA GLN A 154 -4.30 14.90 -6.94
C GLN A 154 -2.95 15.48 -6.51
N GLN A 155 -1.95 14.65 -6.17
CA GLN A 155 -0.59 15.12 -5.88
C GLN A 155 0.13 15.74 -7.07
N PHE A 156 -0.20 15.32 -8.30
CA PHE A 156 0.36 15.95 -9.49
C PHE A 156 -0.27 17.32 -9.77
N MET A 157 -1.58 17.45 -9.57
CA MET A 157 -2.33 18.71 -9.76
C MET A 157 -2.08 19.72 -8.62
N ASP A 158 -1.89 19.22 -7.40
CA ASP A 158 -1.52 20.00 -6.23
C ASP A 158 -0.47 19.21 -5.40
N PRO A 159 0.83 19.54 -5.55
CA PRO A 159 1.90 18.87 -4.83
C PRO A 159 1.82 18.99 -3.31
N ASN A 160 1.01 19.92 -2.79
CA ASN A 160 0.85 20.15 -1.35
C ASN A 160 -0.34 19.38 -0.75
N VAL A 161 -1.20 18.77 -1.58
CA VAL A 161 -2.32 17.96 -1.11
C VAL A 161 -1.84 16.52 -0.89
N VAL A 162 -1.52 16.22 0.36
CA VAL A 162 -1.36 14.85 0.85
C VAL A 162 -2.67 14.45 1.53
N PRO A 163 -3.24 13.25 1.26
CA PRO A 163 -4.41 12.77 2.01
C PRO A 163 -4.04 12.65 3.50
N GLY A 164 -4.73 13.41 4.36
CA GLY A 164 -4.47 13.48 5.80
C GLY A 164 -3.80 14.79 6.24
N ASP A 165 -3.59 14.95 7.55
CA ASP A 165 -2.83 16.07 8.11
C ASP A 165 -1.36 16.01 7.65
N PRO A 166 -0.84 17.05 6.93
CA PRO A 166 0.53 17.05 6.40
C PRO A 166 1.61 16.91 7.48
N ASN A 167 1.31 17.26 8.73
CA ASN A 167 2.24 17.14 9.86
C ASN A 167 2.04 15.85 10.67
N TRP A 168 1.03 15.03 10.36
CA TRP A 168 0.79 13.81 11.11
C TRP A 168 1.98 12.85 11.00
N TYR A 169 2.42 12.56 9.77
CA TYR A 169 3.52 11.63 9.56
C TYR A 169 4.84 12.15 10.13
N SER A 170 5.06 13.47 10.14
CA SER A 170 6.26 14.05 10.75
C SER A 170 6.27 13.88 12.26
N ASN A 171 5.11 13.97 12.92
CA ASN A 171 4.93 13.84 14.37
C ASN A 171 5.03 12.39 14.90
N LEU A 172 4.97 11.37 14.04
CA LEU A 172 5.11 9.97 14.47
C LEU A 172 6.52 9.63 14.96
N VAL A 173 6.60 8.85 16.03
CA VAL A 173 7.87 8.28 16.49
C VAL A 173 8.32 7.20 15.51
N LYS A 174 9.40 7.47 14.77
CA LYS A 174 9.96 6.60 13.71
C LYS A 174 11.28 5.95 14.16
N PRO A 175 11.65 4.79 13.59
CA PRO A 175 12.95 4.20 13.85
C PRO A 175 14.09 5.05 13.25
N VAL A 176 15.29 4.93 13.83
CA VAL A 176 16.50 5.67 13.38
C VAL A 176 16.91 5.36 11.94
N TRP A 177 16.55 4.19 11.42
CA TRP A 177 16.84 3.75 10.06
C TRP A 177 15.77 4.16 9.04
N ASN A 178 14.78 4.96 9.43
CA ASN A 178 13.71 5.41 8.54
C ASN A 178 14.31 6.05 7.26
N PRO A 179 13.96 5.56 6.07
CA PRO A 179 14.45 6.13 4.82
C PRO A 179 14.11 7.62 4.69
N PRO A 180 15.00 8.43 4.07
CA PRO A 180 14.68 9.80 3.72
C PRO A 180 13.44 9.88 2.81
N GLY A 181 12.61 10.92 2.98
CA GLY A 181 11.36 11.08 2.24
C GLY A 181 11.53 11.05 0.71
N TRP A 182 12.64 11.58 0.19
CA TRP A 182 12.94 11.59 -1.25
C TRP A 182 13.22 10.20 -1.83
N LEU A 183 13.57 9.20 -1.01
CA LEU A 183 13.85 7.84 -1.49
C LEU A 183 12.57 7.11 -1.90
N PHE A 184 11.44 7.43 -1.27
CA PHE A 184 10.13 6.83 -1.57
C PHE A 184 9.71 6.98 -3.05
N PRO A 185 9.64 8.19 -3.63
CA PRO A 185 9.26 8.36 -5.03
C PRO A 185 10.26 7.69 -5.99
N ILE A 186 11.56 7.70 -5.68
CA ILE A 186 12.58 7.01 -6.49
C ILE A 186 12.32 5.50 -6.52
N MET A 187 12.16 4.88 -5.35
CA MET A 187 11.98 3.43 -5.26
C MET A 187 10.66 2.97 -5.88
N TRP A 188 9.59 3.78 -5.78
CA TRP A 188 8.32 3.46 -6.42
C TRP A 188 8.35 3.70 -7.93
N LEU A 189 8.69 4.90 -8.37
CA LEU A 189 8.52 5.32 -9.77
C LEU A 189 9.68 4.92 -10.68
N LEU A 190 10.92 4.90 -10.18
CA LEU A 190 12.10 4.61 -11.00
C LEU A 190 12.52 3.14 -10.93
N VAL A 191 12.19 2.44 -9.84
CA VAL A 191 12.59 1.04 -9.64
C VAL A 191 11.39 0.10 -9.71
N SER A 192 10.42 0.25 -8.81
CA SER A 192 9.35 -0.73 -8.63
C SER A 192 8.39 -0.77 -9.83
N LYS A 193 7.85 0.38 -10.27
CA LYS A 193 6.89 0.43 -11.38
C LYS A 193 7.50 -0.05 -12.70
N PRO A 194 8.70 0.39 -13.13
CA PRO A 194 9.29 -0.08 -14.38
C PRO A 194 9.60 -1.58 -14.38
N THR A 195 10.18 -2.09 -13.30
CA THR A 195 10.53 -3.53 -13.20
C THR A 195 9.28 -4.41 -13.21
N GLN A 196 8.22 -4.01 -12.51
CA GLN A 196 6.93 -4.70 -12.58
C GLN A 196 6.28 -4.64 -13.97
N ALA A 197 6.36 -3.51 -14.67
CA ALA A 197 5.83 -3.39 -16.03
C ALA A 197 6.54 -4.34 -16.99
N ILE A 198 7.87 -4.50 -16.85
CA ILE A 198 8.66 -5.49 -17.60
C ILE A 198 8.21 -6.92 -17.26
N ALA A 199 8.05 -7.23 -15.97
CA ALA A 199 7.60 -8.54 -15.51
C ALA A 199 6.21 -8.90 -16.07
N LEU A 200 5.26 -7.98 -16.00
CA LEU A 200 3.90 -8.13 -16.52
C LEU A 200 3.89 -8.36 -18.03
N ASN A 201 4.66 -7.55 -18.77
CA ASN A 201 4.79 -7.68 -20.22
C ASN A 201 5.34 -9.06 -20.63
N LYS A 202 6.33 -9.57 -19.90
CA LYS A 202 6.86 -10.93 -20.11
C LYS A 202 5.79 -12.00 -19.90
N VAL A 203 5.03 -11.93 -18.80
CA VAL A 203 3.95 -12.89 -18.52
C VAL A 203 2.82 -12.81 -19.56
N LEU A 204 2.49 -11.61 -20.06
CA LEU A 204 1.46 -11.44 -21.10
C LEU A 204 1.88 -11.98 -22.48
N LYS A 205 3.18 -11.89 -22.80
CA LYS A 205 3.78 -12.41 -24.03
C LYS A 205 4.12 -13.90 -23.94
N ASN A 206 4.08 -14.48 -22.74
CA ASN A 206 4.24 -15.91 -22.58
C ASN A 206 2.98 -16.61 -23.10
N ASP A 207 3.09 -17.15 -24.31
CA ASP A 207 2.04 -17.89 -25.03
C ASP A 207 2.19 -19.40 -24.86
N ASP A 208 2.72 -19.86 -23.72
CA ASP A 208 2.64 -21.26 -23.32
C ASP A 208 1.16 -21.70 -23.28
N LYS A 209 0.74 -22.37 -24.35
CA LYS A 209 -0.64 -22.81 -24.59
C LYS A 209 -1.04 -23.94 -23.64
N GLU A 210 -0.09 -24.55 -22.92
CA GLU A 210 -0.37 -25.65 -22.00
C GLU A 210 -0.95 -25.17 -20.66
N LYS A 211 -0.74 -23.90 -20.29
CA LYS A 211 -1.13 -23.37 -18.96
C LYS A 211 -1.93 -22.06 -18.96
N PRO A 212 -2.92 -21.86 -19.86
CA PRO A 212 -3.66 -20.59 -19.96
C PRO A 212 -4.40 -20.23 -18.67
N LYS A 213 -4.99 -21.23 -17.98
CA LYS A 213 -5.69 -21.01 -16.71
C LYS A 213 -4.74 -20.56 -15.59
N PHE A 214 -3.53 -21.12 -15.55
CA PHE A 214 -2.54 -20.78 -14.53
C PHE A 214 -2.01 -19.35 -14.72
N ARG A 215 -1.77 -18.93 -15.97
CA ARG A 215 -1.40 -17.54 -16.30
C ARG A 215 -2.42 -16.53 -15.78
N TRP A 216 -3.71 -16.76 -16.07
CA TRP A 216 -4.76 -15.86 -15.60
C TRP A 216 -4.95 -15.86 -14.08
N LYS A 217 -4.68 -16.98 -13.41
CA LYS A 217 -4.62 -17.02 -11.94
C LYS A 217 -3.45 -16.17 -11.41
N ALA A 218 -2.26 -16.28 -12.01
CA ALA A 218 -1.11 -15.46 -11.64
C ALA A 218 -1.38 -13.96 -11.82
N LEU A 219 -1.99 -13.58 -12.95
CA LEU A 219 -2.39 -12.20 -13.22
C LEU A 219 -3.47 -11.71 -12.25
N GLY A 220 -4.43 -12.55 -11.87
CA GLY A 220 -5.42 -12.20 -10.84
C GLY A 220 -4.78 -11.88 -9.49
N VAL A 221 -3.80 -12.68 -9.05
CA VAL A 221 -3.04 -12.41 -7.82
C VAL A 221 -2.21 -11.13 -7.96
N TYR A 222 -1.61 -10.88 -9.13
CA TYR A 222 -0.88 -9.65 -9.40
C TYR A 222 -1.78 -8.40 -9.31
N CYS A 223 -3.00 -8.44 -9.85
CA CYS A 223 -3.99 -7.38 -9.74
C CYS A 223 -4.43 -7.16 -8.29
N ALA A 224 -4.64 -8.23 -7.52
CA ALA A 224 -4.93 -8.13 -6.09
C ALA A 224 -3.79 -7.48 -5.30
N HIS A 225 -2.54 -7.79 -5.66
CA HIS A 225 -1.36 -7.14 -5.08
C HIS A 225 -1.37 -5.62 -5.33
N LEU A 226 -1.67 -5.17 -6.56
CA LEU A 226 -1.74 -3.73 -6.86
C LEU A 226 -2.85 -3.06 -6.05
N ALA A 227 -4.02 -3.69 -5.96
CA ALA A 227 -5.15 -3.15 -5.22
C ALA A 227 -4.91 -3.06 -3.71
N LEU A 228 -4.23 -4.06 -3.12
CA LEU A 228 -3.83 -4.01 -1.72
C LEU A 228 -2.79 -2.91 -1.45
N GLY A 229 -1.91 -2.63 -2.42
CA GLY A 229 -0.95 -1.52 -2.33
C GLY A 229 -1.65 -0.15 -2.28
N ASP A 230 -2.67 0.04 -3.11
CA ASP A 230 -3.47 1.27 -3.11
C ASP A 230 -4.34 1.39 -1.85
N ALA A 231 -4.94 0.28 -1.40
CA ALA A 231 -5.67 0.21 -0.15
C ALA A 231 -4.78 0.56 1.05
N TRP A 232 -3.54 0.08 1.09
CA TRP A 232 -2.59 0.44 2.14
C TRP A 232 -2.34 1.94 2.19
N ASN A 233 -2.05 2.58 1.04
CA ASN A 233 -1.81 4.02 0.99
C ASN A 233 -2.99 4.82 1.56
N LYS A 234 -4.23 4.43 1.23
CA LYS A 234 -5.44 5.08 1.76
C LYS A 234 -5.63 4.83 3.26
N VAL A 235 -5.45 3.59 3.73
CA VAL A 235 -5.65 3.26 5.15
C VAL A 235 -4.57 3.88 6.04
N PHE A 236 -3.31 3.81 5.63
CA PHE A 236 -2.20 4.27 6.44
C PHE A 236 -2.01 5.79 6.39
N PHE A 237 -1.99 6.40 5.20
CA PHE A 237 -1.78 7.84 5.06
C PHE A 237 -3.09 8.62 5.07
N GLY A 238 -4.09 8.17 4.30
CA GLY A 238 -5.37 8.88 4.19
C GLY A 238 -6.18 8.88 5.48
N PHE A 239 -6.40 7.70 6.06
CA PHE A 239 -7.16 7.55 7.31
C PHE A 239 -6.30 7.56 8.56
N GLN A 240 -4.97 7.56 8.42
CA GLN A 240 -4.04 7.61 9.55
C GLN A 240 -4.22 6.45 10.56
N CYS A 241 -4.78 5.30 10.12
CA CYS A 241 -5.03 4.16 10.99
C CYS A 241 -3.77 3.24 11.01
N ILE A 242 -2.81 3.51 11.90
CA ILE A 242 -1.50 2.82 11.92
C ILE A 242 -1.62 1.29 12.02
N GLY A 243 -2.41 0.78 12.96
CA GLY A 243 -2.53 -0.67 13.19
C GLY A 243 -3.12 -1.39 11.98
N ARG A 244 -4.23 -0.87 11.46
CA ARG A 244 -4.90 -1.47 10.29
C ARG A 244 -4.09 -1.28 9.02
N GLY A 245 -3.42 -0.15 8.84
CA GLY A 245 -2.48 0.05 7.73
C GLY A 245 -1.34 -0.97 7.77
N THR A 246 -0.83 -1.28 8.96
CA THR A 246 0.20 -2.32 9.16
C THR A 246 -0.32 -3.73 8.81
N ALA A 247 -1.59 -4.03 9.09
CA ALA A 247 -2.22 -5.26 8.64
C ALA A 247 -2.34 -5.32 7.10
N VAL A 248 -2.78 -4.24 6.47
CA VAL A 248 -2.96 -4.16 5.01
C VAL A 248 -1.62 -4.26 4.28
N ILE A 249 -0.56 -3.58 4.74
CA ILE A 249 0.78 -3.72 4.11
C ILE A 249 1.34 -5.13 4.24
N THR A 250 1.00 -5.84 5.32
CA THR A 250 1.41 -7.25 5.49
C THR A 250 0.68 -8.15 4.49
N ALA A 251 -0.63 -7.95 4.29
CA ALA A 251 -1.40 -8.64 3.26
C ALA A 251 -0.90 -8.31 1.84
N PHE A 252 -0.62 -7.03 1.57
CA PHE A 252 -0.01 -6.56 0.33
C PHE A 252 1.33 -7.26 0.05
N PHE A 253 2.22 -7.34 1.04
CA PHE A 253 3.51 -8.02 0.89
C PHE A 253 3.34 -9.53 0.65
N GLY A 254 2.41 -10.18 1.35
CA GLY A 254 2.08 -11.59 1.11
C GLY A 254 1.55 -11.84 -0.32
N ALA A 255 0.69 -10.96 -0.82
CA ALA A 255 0.19 -11.02 -2.20
C ALA A 255 1.31 -10.78 -3.22
N LEU A 256 2.23 -9.85 -2.95
CA LEU A 256 3.41 -9.58 -3.78
C LEU A 256 4.33 -10.79 -3.87
N LEU A 257 4.63 -11.45 -2.75
CA LEU A 257 5.47 -12.65 -2.72
C LEU A 257 4.79 -13.81 -3.48
N THR A 258 3.47 -13.97 -3.29
CA THR A 258 2.68 -14.98 -4.02
C THR A 258 2.70 -14.69 -5.52
N SER A 259 2.48 -13.45 -5.94
CA SER A 259 2.55 -13.03 -7.34
C SER A 259 3.94 -13.26 -7.93
N THR A 260 5.00 -12.92 -7.19
CA THR A 260 6.40 -13.14 -7.60
C THR A 260 6.68 -14.61 -7.87
N LYS A 261 6.22 -15.50 -6.97
CA LYS A 261 6.36 -16.94 -7.17
C LYS A 261 5.62 -17.42 -8.41
N LEU A 262 4.36 -17.04 -8.57
CA LEU A 262 3.55 -17.44 -9.73
C LEU A 262 4.13 -16.93 -11.05
N PHE A 263 4.70 -15.72 -11.05
CA PHE A 263 5.40 -15.16 -12.20
C PHE A 263 6.69 -15.93 -12.49
N TYR A 264 7.45 -16.30 -11.46
CA TYR A 264 8.66 -17.12 -11.59
C TYR A 264 8.36 -18.51 -12.17
N ASP A 265 7.25 -19.13 -11.74
CA ASP A 265 6.80 -20.44 -12.22
C ASP A 265 6.33 -20.40 -13.70
N LEU A 266 5.93 -19.22 -14.21
CA LEU A 266 5.58 -18.99 -15.62
C LEU A 266 6.80 -18.61 -16.46
N ASP A 267 7.57 -17.63 -16.00
CA ASP A 267 8.78 -17.10 -16.61
C ASP A 267 9.76 -16.71 -15.48
N PRO A 268 10.88 -17.45 -15.30
CA PRO A 268 11.86 -17.16 -14.26
C PRO A 268 12.45 -15.75 -14.34
N GLU A 269 12.55 -15.15 -15.53
CA GLU A 269 12.99 -13.77 -15.66
C GLU A 269 11.93 -12.79 -15.16
N ALA A 270 10.65 -13.02 -15.50
CA ALA A 270 9.55 -12.20 -15.00
C ALA A 270 9.50 -12.20 -13.47
N GLY A 271 9.68 -13.37 -12.84
CA GLY A 271 9.79 -13.48 -11.39
C GLY A 271 10.96 -12.70 -10.80
N LYS A 272 12.13 -12.69 -11.46
CA LYS A 272 13.29 -11.90 -11.00
C LYS A 272 13.04 -10.41 -11.06
N PHE A 273 12.32 -9.91 -12.07
CA PHE A 273 11.96 -8.49 -12.16
C PHE A 273 11.02 -8.03 -11.04
N MET A 274 10.35 -8.94 -10.33
CA MET A 274 9.54 -8.58 -9.16
C MET A 274 10.36 -8.41 -7.87
N LEU A 275 11.59 -8.94 -7.83
CA LEU A 275 12.47 -8.93 -6.64
C LEU A 275 12.81 -7.53 -6.11
N PRO A 276 13.13 -6.52 -6.95
CA PRO A 276 13.40 -5.17 -6.45
C PRO A 276 12.21 -4.58 -5.70
N THR A 277 10.98 -4.84 -6.19
CA THR A 277 9.76 -4.43 -5.49
C THR A 277 9.62 -5.18 -4.17
N CYS A 278 9.90 -6.49 -4.13
CA CYS A 278 9.85 -7.27 -2.88
C CYS A 278 10.81 -6.72 -1.82
N GLY A 279 12.03 -6.37 -2.21
CA GLY A 279 13.01 -5.75 -1.31
C GLY A 279 12.52 -4.42 -0.73
N TRP A 280 11.97 -3.56 -1.58
CA TRP A 280 11.43 -2.27 -1.14
C TRP A 280 10.21 -2.42 -0.22
N VAL A 281 9.26 -3.29 -0.58
CA VAL A 281 8.06 -3.53 0.23
C VAL A 281 8.41 -4.21 1.55
N ALA A 282 9.42 -5.07 1.62
CA ALA A 282 9.91 -5.63 2.88
C ALA A 282 10.40 -4.52 3.85
N VAL A 283 11.15 -3.53 3.33
CA VAL A 283 11.57 -2.35 4.12
C VAL A 283 10.36 -1.54 4.57
N ALA A 284 9.40 -1.29 3.68
CA ALA A 284 8.18 -0.57 4.02
C ALA A 284 7.33 -1.30 5.07
N THR A 285 7.20 -2.62 4.97
CA THR A 285 6.50 -3.47 5.95
C THR A 285 7.20 -3.40 7.30
N ALA A 286 8.53 -3.57 7.36
CA ALA A 286 9.29 -3.42 8.60
C ALA A 286 9.14 -2.03 9.22
N LEU A 287 9.07 -0.98 8.38
CA LEU A 287 8.89 0.40 8.84
C LEU A 287 7.51 0.60 9.47
N ASN A 288 6.46 0.11 8.81
CA ASN A 288 5.08 0.18 9.32
C ASN A 288 4.95 -0.55 10.67
N TRP A 289 5.54 -1.75 10.79
CA TRP A 289 5.58 -2.47 12.07
C TRP A 289 6.35 -1.72 13.15
N SER A 290 7.49 -1.10 12.80
CA SER A 290 8.26 -0.30 13.76
C SER A 290 7.49 0.92 14.24
N ILE A 291 6.78 1.61 13.34
CA ILE A 291 5.89 2.72 13.69
C ILE A 291 4.75 2.22 14.58
N TYR A 292 4.14 1.08 14.25
CA TYR A 292 3.08 0.47 15.04
C TYR A 292 3.53 0.14 16.47
N PHE A 293 4.72 -0.42 16.69
CA PHE A 293 5.19 -0.73 18.03
C PHE A 293 5.61 0.49 18.85
N LYS A 294 5.95 1.60 18.20
CA LYS A 294 6.45 2.82 18.85
C LYS A 294 5.35 3.82 19.23
N ASN A 295 4.14 3.67 18.71
CA ASN A 295 2.99 4.56 18.94
C ASN A 295 1.79 3.74 19.44
#